data_AF-A0A932WKA6-F1
#
_entry.id   AF-A0A932WKA6-F1
#
_cell.length_a   1.000
_cell.length_b   1.000
_cell.length_c   1.000
_cell.angle_alpha   90.00
_cell.angle_beta   90.00
_cell.angle_gamma   90.00
#
_symmetry.space_group_name_H-M   'P 1'
#
loop_
_entity.id
_entity.type
_entity.pdbx_description
1 polymer ?
#
loop_
_entity_poly.entity_id
_entity_poly.type
_entity_poly.pdbx_seq_one_letter_code
_entity_poly.pdbx_strand_id
1 'polypeptide(L)'
;MQKLFDQWNSMKKKLDAQEDKRTVFFHEREVWWCSIGINVGVESDGKNDHFERPVLIVKKFNGYMLWVIPLTSKKRFGKHYHRIAHDRGVSFACLSQLRTISSKRLLRKIGMISTKEFTSVRACIASYIKSDPA
;
A
#
# COMPACT_ATOMS: atom_id res chain seq x y z
N MET A 1 -22.43 -2.65 -6.70
CA MET A 1 -21.94 -3.88 -6.04
C MET A 1 -21.92 -3.63 -4.55
N GLN A 2 -22.49 -4.53 -3.75
CA GLN A 2 -22.57 -4.34 -2.29
C GLN A 2 -21.17 -4.53 -1.66
N LYS A 3 -20.76 -3.59 -0.82
CA LYS A 3 -19.47 -3.66 -0.12
C LYS A 3 -19.56 -4.61 1.09
N LEU A 4 -18.51 -5.40 1.29
CA LEU A 4 -18.44 -6.45 2.33
C LEU A 4 -17.90 -5.88 3.66
N PHE A 5 -18.56 -4.86 4.20
CA PHE A 5 -18.08 -4.17 5.40
C PHE A 5 -18.01 -5.06 6.65
N ASP A 6 -18.99 -5.94 6.86
CA ASP A 6 -19.04 -6.81 8.05
C ASP A 6 -17.96 -7.89 8.03
N GLN A 7 -17.69 -8.46 6.84
CA GLN A 7 -16.58 -9.39 6.65
C GLN A 7 -15.25 -8.69 6.87
N TRP A 8 -15.09 -7.46 6.37
CA TRP A 8 -13.90 -6.66 6.62
C TRP A 8 -13.73 -6.34 8.10
N ASN A 9 -14.80 -5.98 8.82
CA ASN A 9 -14.74 -5.73 10.26
C ASN A 9 -14.26 -6.96 11.02
N SER A 10 -14.77 -8.14 10.65
CA SER A 10 -14.35 -9.42 11.24
C SER A 10 -12.87 -9.70 10.98
N MET A 11 -12.37 -9.48 9.76
CA MET A 11 -10.95 -9.60 9.44
C MET A 11 -10.10 -8.57 10.19
N LYS A 12 -10.56 -7.32 10.31
CA LYS A 12 -9.85 -6.25 11.01
C LYS A 12 -9.62 -6.60 12.48
N LYS A 13 -10.64 -7.14 13.17
CA LYS A 13 -10.51 -7.65 14.54
C LYS A 13 -9.46 -8.76 14.64
N LYS A 14 -9.43 -9.69 13.68
CA LYS A 14 -8.39 -10.75 13.62
C LYS A 14 -6.99 -10.17 13.45
N LEU A 15 -6.82 -9.19 12.55
CA LEU A 15 -5.52 -8.53 12.33
C LEU A 15 -5.05 -7.77 13.58
N ASP A 16 -5.97 -7.12 14.30
CA ASP A 16 -5.66 -6.37 15.51
C ASP A 16 -5.26 -7.29 16.67
N ALA A 17 -5.98 -8.40 16.85
CA ALA A 17 -5.73 -9.41 17.88
C ALA A 17 -4.47 -10.25 17.64
N GLN A 18 -3.84 -10.18 16.46
CA GLN A 18 -2.53 -10.81 16.25
C GLN A 18 -1.54 -10.24 17.26
N GLU A 19 -0.83 -11.11 17.96
CA GLU A 19 0.33 -10.69 18.75
C GLU A 19 1.28 -9.89 17.87
N ASP A 20 1.96 -8.92 18.48
CA ASP A 20 2.92 -8.11 17.76
C ASP A 20 3.94 -9.03 17.11
N LYS A 21 3.86 -9.13 15.77
CA LYS A 21 4.85 -9.81 14.97
C LYS A 21 6.14 -8.97 14.99
N ARG A 22 6.85 -8.98 16.13
CA ARG A 22 8.22 -8.44 16.25
C ARG A 22 9.16 -9.05 15.20
N THR A 23 8.73 -10.12 14.54
CA THR A 23 9.39 -10.88 13.48
C THR A 23 9.13 -10.38 12.04
N VAL A 24 8.13 -9.52 11.77
CA VAL A 24 7.97 -8.99 10.39
C VAL A 24 8.90 -7.79 10.20
N PHE A 25 10.14 -8.08 9.81
CA PHE A 25 11.11 -7.08 9.41
C PHE A 25 10.74 -6.55 8.02
N PHE A 26 10.08 -5.39 7.99
CA PHE A 26 9.81 -4.66 6.77
C PHE A 26 10.72 -3.44 6.63
N HIS A 27 10.98 -3.08 5.37
CA HIS A 27 11.86 -1.98 4.98
C HIS A 27 11.22 -1.12 3.90
N GLU A 28 11.66 0.14 3.82
CA GLU A 28 11.37 1.00 2.68
C GLU A 28 11.83 0.34 1.37
N ARG A 29 11.13 0.65 0.26
CA ARG A 29 11.28 0.05 -1.09
C ARG A 29 10.67 -1.33 -1.24
N GLU A 30 10.33 -2.01 -0.16
CA GLU A 30 9.70 -3.33 -0.28
C GLU A 30 8.26 -3.20 -0.76
N VAL A 31 7.86 -4.17 -1.57
CA VAL A 31 6.49 -4.34 -2.05
C VAL A 31 5.88 -5.53 -1.30
N TRP A 32 4.71 -5.33 -0.71
CA TRP A 32 4.03 -6.32 0.13
C TRP A 32 2.57 -6.48 -0.27
N TRP A 33 2.05 -7.70 -0.16
CA TRP A 33 0.60 -7.87 -0.03
C TRP A 33 0.18 -7.37 1.34
N CYS A 34 -0.85 -6.54 1.38
CA CYS A 34 -1.32 -5.88 2.58
C CYS A 34 -2.84 -5.88 2.64
N SER A 35 -3.42 -6.20 3.80
CA SER A 35 -4.85 -6.04 4.08
C SER A 35 -5.23 -4.57 4.24
N ILE A 36 -5.61 -3.95 3.12
CA ILE A 36 -6.04 -2.54 3.06
C ILE A 36 -7.55 -2.36 3.25
N GLY A 37 -8.31 -3.46 3.22
CA GLY A 37 -9.71 -3.48 3.61
C GLY A 37 -10.72 -3.07 2.56
N ILE A 38 -11.97 -2.98 3.01
CA ILE A 38 -13.08 -2.35 2.30
C ILE A 38 -13.25 -0.96 2.89
N ASN A 39 -13.16 0.05 2.04
CA ASN A 39 -13.06 1.46 2.37
C ASN A 39 -14.27 2.24 1.87
N VAL A 40 -14.35 3.52 2.23
CA VAL A 40 -15.51 4.37 1.93
C VAL A 40 -15.32 5.06 0.58
N GLY A 41 -16.41 5.17 -0.19
CA GLY A 41 -16.43 5.94 -1.44
C GLY A 41 -15.35 5.51 -2.43
N VAL A 42 -14.47 6.46 -2.76
CA VAL A 42 -13.44 6.36 -3.82
C VAL A 42 -12.10 5.79 -3.35
N GLU A 43 -11.97 5.47 -2.05
CA GLU A 43 -10.76 4.85 -1.53
C GLU A 43 -10.51 3.47 -2.16
N SER A 44 -9.24 3.13 -2.33
CA SER A 44 -8.84 1.87 -2.92
C SER A 44 -9.21 0.70 -2.01
N ASP A 45 -10.12 -0.14 -2.48
CA ASP A 45 -10.46 -1.40 -1.83
C ASP A 45 -9.41 -2.48 -2.10
N GLY A 46 -9.21 -3.35 -1.11
CA GLY A 46 -8.54 -4.63 -1.25
C GLY A 46 -9.47 -5.67 -1.87
N LYS A 47 -8.91 -6.84 -2.20
CA LYS A 47 -9.63 -7.94 -2.86
C LYS A 47 -9.30 -9.28 -2.20
N ASN A 48 -9.97 -10.34 -2.65
CA ASN A 48 -9.79 -11.71 -2.15
C ASN A 48 -10.15 -11.82 -0.65
N ASP A 49 -9.88 -12.98 -0.06
CA ASP A 49 -10.30 -13.34 1.30
C ASP A 49 -9.69 -12.46 2.39
N HIS A 50 -8.53 -11.86 2.12
CA HIS A 50 -7.82 -10.98 3.06
C HIS A 50 -8.04 -9.49 2.83
N PHE A 51 -8.93 -9.11 1.90
CA PHE A 51 -9.13 -7.71 1.49
C PHE A 51 -7.79 -7.04 1.20
N GLU A 52 -6.98 -7.71 0.38
CA GLU A 52 -5.57 -7.43 0.19
C GLU A 52 -5.28 -6.73 -1.14
N ARG A 53 -4.17 -6.00 -1.17
CA ARG A 53 -3.60 -5.37 -2.36
C ARG A 53 -2.08 -5.29 -2.23
N PRO A 54 -1.32 -5.32 -3.34
CA PRO A 54 0.08 -4.98 -3.29
C PRO A 54 0.26 -3.52 -2.91
N VAL A 55 1.19 -3.23 -2.01
CA VAL A 55 1.54 -1.89 -1.57
C VAL A 55 3.05 -1.71 -1.58
N LEU A 56 3.53 -0.52 -1.92
CA LEU A 56 4.93 -0.13 -1.76
C LEU A 56 5.13 0.56 -0.41
N ILE A 57 6.11 0.13 0.37
CA ILE A 57 6.50 0.79 1.63
C ILE A 57 7.34 2.02 1.31
N VAL A 58 6.79 3.19 1.65
CA VAL A 58 7.39 4.50 1.36
C VAL A 58 8.18 5.04 2.54
N LYS A 59 7.66 4.85 3.76
CA LYS A 59 8.32 5.33 4.97
C LYS A 59 8.07 4.40 6.13
N LYS A 60 9.13 4.03 6.85
CA LYS A 60 9.03 3.32 8.13
C LYS A 60 9.17 4.34 9.25
N PHE A 61 8.15 4.46 10.11
CA PHE A 61 8.24 5.34 11.28
C PHE A 61 8.81 4.60 12.49
N ASN A 62 8.37 3.36 12.68
CA ASN A 62 8.88 2.44 13.71
C ASN A 62 8.54 0.98 13.29
N GLY A 63 8.65 0.02 14.20
CA GLY A 63 8.31 -1.40 13.93
C GLY A 63 6.82 -1.68 13.71
N TYR A 64 5.94 -0.70 13.95
CA TYR A 64 4.48 -0.87 13.96
C TYR A 64 3.76 0.02 12.95
N MET A 65 4.34 1.18 12.59
CA MET A 65 3.70 2.20 11.77
C MET A 65 4.52 2.51 10.53
N LEU A 66 3.83 2.55 9.39
CA LEU A 66 4.44 2.80 8.08
C LEU A 66 3.50 3.55 7.14
N TRP A 67 4.08 4.28 6.20
CA TRP A 67 3.38 4.79 5.02
C TRP A 67 3.54 3.83 3.86
N VAL A 68 2.42 3.61 3.19
CA VAL A 68 2.37 2.76 2.00
C VAL A 68 1.57 3.42 0.88
N ILE A 69 1.91 3.07 -0.34
CA ILE A 69 1.13 3.41 -1.53
C ILE A 69 0.53 2.14 -2.14
N PRO A 70 -0.80 2.04 -2.27
CA PRO A 70 -1.45 0.97 -3.00
C PRO A 70 -1.01 0.91 -4.46
N LEU A 71 -0.85 -0.30 -4.96
CA LEU A 71 -0.48 -0.57 -6.34
C LEU A 71 -1.65 -1.13 -7.15
N THR A 72 -1.60 -0.91 -8.46
CA THR A 72 -2.48 -1.55 -9.45
C THR A 72 -1.66 -2.15 -10.59
N SER A 73 -2.06 -3.33 -11.05
CA SER A 73 -1.51 -3.97 -12.25
C SER A 73 -2.10 -3.40 -13.54
N LYS A 74 -3.31 -2.82 -13.48
CA LYS A 74 -3.91 -2.13 -14.62
C LYS A 74 -3.08 -0.92 -14.98
N LYS A 75 -2.73 -0.78 -16.26
CA LYS A 75 -2.05 0.40 -16.79
C LYS A 75 -2.89 1.65 -16.50
N ARG A 76 -2.29 2.62 -15.83
CA ARG A 76 -2.91 3.91 -15.48
C ARG A 76 -1.98 5.02 -15.91
N PHE A 77 -2.58 6.12 -16.35
CA PHE A 77 -1.88 7.32 -16.79
C PHE A 77 -2.40 8.54 -16.01
N GLY A 78 -1.64 9.63 -16.04
CA GLY A 78 -1.98 10.89 -15.40
C GLY A 78 -1.26 11.12 -14.07
N LYS A 79 -1.42 12.33 -13.53
CA LYS A 79 -0.66 12.86 -12.39
C LYS A 79 -0.80 12.09 -11.07
N HIS A 80 -1.84 11.26 -10.94
CA HIS A 80 -2.12 10.47 -9.74
C HIS A 80 -1.43 9.11 -9.72
N TYR A 81 -0.71 8.73 -10.78
CA TYR A 81 -0.09 7.42 -10.91
C TYR A 81 1.39 7.53 -11.25
N HIS A 82 2.20 6.64 -10.67
CA HIS A 82 3.61 6.51 -11.01
C HIS A 82 3.93 5.05 -11.34
N ARG A 83 4.54 4.81 -12.51
CA ARG A 83 4.92 3.46 -12.94
C ARG A 83 6.14 3.01 -12.14
N ILE A 84 6.08 1.84 -11.52
CA ILE A 84 7.19 1.21 -10.80
C ILE A 84 7.52 -0.17 -11.36
N ALA A 85 8.80 -0.53 -11.37
CA ALA A 85 9.27 -1.89 -11.64
C ALA A 85 9.77 -2.56 -10.35
N HIS A 86 9.32 -3.80 -10.10
CA HIS A 86 9.75 -4.67 -9.00
C HIS A 86 10.01 -6.09 -9.52
N ASP A 87 10.53 -6.97 -8.65
CA ASP A 87 10.93 -8.35 -8.98
C ASP A 87 9.85 -9.23 -9.64
N ARG A 88 8.58 -8.82 -9.57
CA ARG A 88 7.41 -9.56 -10.10
C ARG A 88 6.77 -8.86 -11.31
N GLY A 89 7.42 -7.83 -11.86
CA GLY A 89 6.96 -7.11 -13.04
C GLY A 89 6.71 -5.62 -12.78
N VAL A 90 5.82 -5.05 -13.59
CA VAL A 90 5.49 -3.62 -13.57
C VAL A 90 4.15 -3.41 -12.89
N SER A 91 4.11 -2.42 -11.99
CA SER A 91 2.90 -1.96 -11.32
C SER A 91 2.80 -0.43 -11.39
N PHE A 92 1.65 0.11 -11.03
CA PHE A 92 1.43 1.55 -10.94
C PHE A 92 1.08 1.92 -9.50
N ALA A 93 1.88 2.79 -8.90
CA ALA A 93 1.65 3.34 -7.58
C ALA A 93 0.57 4.43 -7.67
N CYS A 94 -0.52 4.26 -6.92
CA CYS A 94 -1.63 5.19 -6.85
C CYS A 94 -1.31 6.31 -5.84
N LEU A 95 -0.64 7.37 -6.28
CA LEU A 95 -0.13 8.45 -5.42
C LEU A 95 -1.23 9.09 -4.55
N SER A 96 -2.43 9.28 -5.12
CA SER A 96 -3.60 9.83 -4.42
C SER A 96 -4.15 8.94 -3.31
N GLN A 97 -3.63 7.72 -3.16
CA GLN A 97 -4.09 6.71 -2.21
C GLN A 97 -3.01 6.39 -1.16
N LEU A 98 -1.97 7.23 -1.05
CA LEU A 98 -0.97 7.17 0.02
C LEU A 98 -1.68 7.17 1.38
N ARG A 99 -1.32 6.21 2.24
CA ARG A 99 -1.91 6.12 3.58
C ARG A 99 -0.98 5.52 4.62
N THR A 100 -1.26 5.86 5.87
CA THR A 100 -0.68 5.21 7.05
C THR A 100 -1.36 3.87 7.31
N ILE A 101 -0.57 2.86 7.65
CA ILE A 101 -1.05 1.56 8.11
C ILE A 101 -0.26 1.05 9.31
N SER A 102 -0.84 0.07 10.00
CA SER A 102 -0.12 -0.77 10.97
C SER A 102 0.61 -1.92 10.25
N SER A 103 1.78 -2.33 10.75
CA SER A 103 2.56 -3.47 10.24
C SER A 103 1.82 -4.80 10.38
N LYS A 104 0.85 -4.90 11.31
CA LYS A 104 -0.05 -6.07 11.43
C LYS A 104 -0.84 -6.36 10.14
N ARG A 105 -0.96 -5.38 9.24
CA ARG A 105 -1.66 -5.53 7.96
C ARG A 105 -0.79 -6.14 6.86
N LEU A 106 0.53 -6.26 7.06
CA LEU A 106 1.44 -6.88 6.11
C LEU A 106 1.27 -8.40 6.12
N LEU A 107 1.11 -8.98 4.93
CA LEU A 107 0.84 -10.42 4.76
C LEU A 107 2.07 -11.16 4.24
N ARG A 108 2.53 -10.83 3.02
CA ARG A 108 3.68 -11.46 2.38
C ARG A 108 4.46 -10.47 1.51
N LYS A 109 5.78 -10.53 1.56
CA LYS A 109 6.66 -9.75 0.69
C LYS A 109 6.57 -10.26 -0.74
N ILE A 110 6.43 -9.33 -1.68
CA ILE A 110 6.35 -9.59 -3.13
C ILE A 110 7.72 -9.40 -3.78
N GLY A 111 8.43 -8.35 -3.37
CA GLY A 111 9.73 -7.98 -3.92
C GLY A 111 10.20 -6.64 -3.39
N MET A 112 11.15 -6.03 -4.08
CA MET A 112 11.70 -4.71 -3.78
C MET A 112 11.88 -3.90 -5.07
N ILE A 113 11.75 -2.58 -4.98
CA ILE A 113 12.11 -1.70 -6.10
C ILE A 113 13.55 -1.19 -5.96
N SER A 114 14.16 -0.83 -7.09
CA SER A 114 15.50 -0.24 -7.09
C SER A 114 15.53 1.12 -6.36
N THR A 115 16.70 1.51 -5.86
CA THR A 115 16.90 2.83 -5.22
C THR A 115 16.57 3.98 -6.17
N LYS A 116 16.85 3.82 -7.47
CA LYS A 116 16.53 4.82 -8.51
C LYS A 116 15.02 5.01 -8.64
N GLU A 117 14.27 3.92 -8.79
CA GLU A 117 12.80 3.96 -8.85
C GLU A 117 12.21 4.56 -7.57
N PHE A 118 12.72 4.18 -6.40
CA PHE A 118 12.25 4.70 -5.13
C PHE A 118 12.46 6.21 -4.96
N THR A 119 13.61 6.70 -5.41
CA THR A 119 13.91 8.13 -5.40
C THR A 119 12.91 8.90 -6.26
N SER A 120 12.57 8.35 -7.44
CA SER A 120 11.55 8.93 -8.32
C SER A 120 10.17 8.95 -7.66
N VAL A 121 9.76 7.85 -7.03
CA VAL A 121 8.49 7.79 -6.28
C VAL A 121 8.42 8.86 -5.19
N ARG A 122 9.48 9.01 -4.37
CA ARG A 122 9.51 10.03 -3.31
C ARG A 122 9.43 11.45 -3.86
N ALA A 123 10.11 11.72 -4.97
CA ALA A 123 10.02 13.01 -5.66
C ALA A 123 8.60 13.29 -6.17
N CYS A 124 7.94 12.29 -6.75
CA CYS A 124 6.55 12.40 -7.19
C CYS A 124 5.60 12.68 -6.02
N ILE A 125 5.76 12.01 -4.87
CA ILE A 125 4.94 12.28 -3.67
C ILE A 125 5.15 13.71 -3.19
N ALA A 126 6.40 14.16 -3.09
CA ALA A 126 6.71 15.52 -2.64
C ALA A 126 6.13 16.58 -3.58
N SER A 127 6.21 16.36 -4.89
CA SER A 127 5.60 17.23 -5.90
C SER A 127 4.07 17.22 -5.80
N TYR A 128 3.47 16.05 -5.61
CA TYR A 128 2.02 15.89 -5.48
C TYR A 128 1.42 16.61 -4.26
N ILE A 129 2.18 16.73 -3.17
CA ILE A 129 1.77 17.50 -1.97
C ILE A 129 1.90 19.01 -2.22
N LYS A 130 2.88 19.42 -3.02
CA LYS A 130 3.15 20.84 -3.32
C LYS A 130 2.29 21.41 -4.45
N SER A 131 1.72 20.56 -5.30
CA SER A 131 0.89 21.02 -6.42
C SER A 131 -0.41 21.64 -5.96
N ASP A 132 -0.83 22.71 -6.62
CA ASP A 132 -2.13 23.35 -6.36
C ASP A 132 -3.30 22.35 -6.51
N PRO A 133 -4.39 22.55 -5.75
CA PRO A 133 -5.59 21.73 -5.88
C PRO A 133 -6.06 21.70 -7.35
N ALA A 134 -6.50 20.51 -7.79
CA ALA A 134 -7.05 20.29 -9.12
C ALA A 134 -8.42 20.97 -9.27
#